data_AF-A0A942ZDN6-F1
#
_entry.id   AF-A0A942ZDN6-F1
#
_cell.length_a   1.000
_cell.length_b   1.000
_cell.length_c   1.000
_cell.angle_alpha   90.00
_cell.angle_beta   90.00
_cell.angle_gamma   90.00
#
_symmetry.space_group_name_H-M   'P 1'
#
loop_
_entity.id
_entity.type
_entity.pdbx_description
1 polymer ?
#
loop_
_entity_poly.entity_id
_entity_poly.type
_entity_poly.pdbx_seq_one_letter_code
_entity_poly.pdbx_strand_id
1 'polypeptide(L)'
;MSIISNYKLENNKVIYIGDYKTHCGNPSLLRSDSMLKAIGKSINIRVSSIKSSHIPIIVLGNSPITENYIKKVDMLKKTGVIQSFISLNPNPTETKYIKETPNFGFKTINKEKDLFDLLENLLSNEINYFSAMLSKEELGNIIKIASKEKSNEDIASKFLELIKE
;
A
#
# COMPACT_ATOMS: atom_id res chain seq x y z
N MET A 1 -21.04 1.19 8.87
CA MET A 1 -20.32 0.12 9.60
C MET A 1 -19.49 -0.68 8.60
N SER A 2 -18.24 -1.01 8.90
CA SER A 2 -17.41 -1.85 8.02
C SER A 2 -17.69 -3.31 8.39
N ILE A 3 -18.46 -4.00 7.54
CA ILE A 3 -18.91 -5.38 7.78
C ILE A 3 -18.59 -6.19 6.53
N ILE A 4 -18.02 -7.37 6.73
CA ILE A 4 -17.72 -8.31 5.64
C ILE A 4 -18.68 -9.47 5.61
N SER A 5 -19.01 -9.99 6.78
CA SER A 5 -19.84 -11.18 6.93
C SER A 5 -20.82 -10.92 8.05
N ASN A 6 -22.06 -11.35 7.83
CA ASN A 6 -23.14 -11.28 8.81
C ASN A 6 -23.43 -12.67 9.35
N TYR A 7 -23.60 -12.76 10.66
CA TYR A 7 -23.86 -14.01 11.36
C TYR A 7 -25.02 -13.84 12.33
N LYS A 8 -25.80 -14.90 12.53
CA LYS A 8 -26.86 -14.99 13.53
C LYS A 8 -26.47 -16.02 14.59
N LEU A 9 -26.74 -15.73 15.86
CA LEU A 9 -26.70 -16.74 16.91
C LEU A 9 -28.11 -17.28 17.13
N GLU A 10 -28.33 -18.56 16.84
CA GLU A 10 -29.59 -19.26 17.14
C GLU A 10 -29.29 -20.60 17.82
N ASN A 11 -29.96 -20.89 18.94
CA ASN A 11 -29.81 -22.16 19.67
C ASN A 11 -28.33 -22.53 19.93
N ASN A 12 -27.52 -21.56 20.39
CA ASN A 12 -26.07 -21.67 20.59
C ASN A 12 -25.25 -22.07 19.35
N LYS A 13 -25.78 -21.88 18.14
CA LYS A 13 -25.06 -22.07 16.87
C LYS A 13 -24.89 -20.74 16.14
N VAL A 14 -23.69 -20.51 15.62
CA VAL A 14 -23.39 -19.37 14.75
C VAL A 14 -23.74 -19.77 13.32
N ILE A 15 -24.75 -19.11 12.75
CA ILE A 15 -25.26 -19.34 11.41
C ILE A 15 -24.78 -18.19 10.53
N TYR A 16 -24.10 -18.52 9.44
CA TYR A 16 -23.73 -17.53 8.41
C TYR A 16 -24.97 -17.07 7.64
N ILE A 17 -25.16 -15.77 7.54
CA ILE A 17 -26.31 -15.17 6.83
C ILE A 17 -25.91 -14.72 5.43
N GLY A 18 -24.71 -14.15 5.28
CA GLY A 18 -24.24 -13.61 4.01
C GLY A 18 -23.02 -12.71 4.13
N ASP A 19 -22.41 -12.38 2.99
CA ASP A 19 -21.23 -11.52 2.89
C ASP A 19 -21.58 -10.10 2.44
N TYR A 20 -20.54 -9.29 2.25
CA TYR A 20 -20.61 -7.90 1.82
C TYR A 20 -21.25 -7.67 0.46
N LYS A 21 -21.46 -8.71 -0.36
CA LYS A 21 -22.21 -8.60 -1.61
C LYS A 21 -23.70 -8.82 -1.41
N THR A 22 -24.11 -9.36 -0.26
CA THR A 22 -25.52 -9.68 0.05
C THR A 22 -26.20 -8.65 0.95
N HIS A 23 -25.43 -7.79 1.63
CA HIS A 23 -25.94 -6.80 2.57
C HIS A 23 -25.51 -5.36 2.23
N CYS A 24 -26.15 -4.36 2.81
CA CYS A 24 -25.86 -2.94 2.53
C CYS A 24 -24.55 -2.40 3.17
N GLY A 25 -23.90 -3.16 4.03
CA GLY A 25 -22.61 -2.77 4.64
C GLY A 25 -21.47 -2.81 3.64
N ASN A 26 -20.66 -1.75 3.57
CA ASN A 26 -19.47 -1.69 2.73
C ASN A 26 -18.19 -1.90 3.56
N PRO A 27 -17.40 -2.94 3.27
CA PRO A 27 -16.09 -3.20 3.88
C PRO A 27 -15.07 -2.08 3.67
N SER A 28 -14.03 -2.07 4.49
CA SER A 28 -13.05 -0.97 4.59
C SER A 28 -12.36 -0.66 3.26
N LEU A 29 -11.66 -1.61 2.64
CA LEU A 29 -10.90 -1.37 1.40
C LEU A 29 -11.78 -1.24 0.15
N LEU A 30 -13.07 -1.58 0.26
CA LEU A 30 -14.08 -1.30 -0.78
C LEU A 30 -14.62 0.13 -0.71
N ARG A 31 -14.36 0.84 0.39
CA ARG A 31 -14.78 2.22 0.57
C ARG A 31 -13.71 3.20 0.15
N SER A 32 -14.08 4.10 -0.75
CA SER A 32 -13.20 5.16 -1.22
C SER A 32 -12.67 6.05 -0.10
N ASP A 33 -13.49 6.39 0.90
CA ASP A 33 -13.05 7.25 2.00
C ASP A 33 -11.96 6.59 2.85
N SER A 34 -12.00 5.27 3.04
CA SER A 34 -11.00 4.53 3.80
C SER A 34 -9.68 4.43 3.02
N MET A 35 -9.76 4.14 1.72
CA MET A 35 -8.60 4.14 0.83
C MET A 35 -7.92 5.52 0.78
N LEU A 36 -8.71 6.60 0.62
CA LEU A 36 -8.19 7.97 0.59
C LEU A 36 -7.57 8.40 1.92
N LYS A 37 -8.15 8.00 3.06
CA LYS A 37 -7.57 8.24 4.39
C LYS A 37 -6.22 7.53 4.54
N ALA A 38 -6.12 6.28 4.12
CA ALA A 38 -4.87 5.52 4.18
C ALA A 38 -3.78 6.18 3.33
N ILE A 39 -4.12 6.60 2.11
CA ILE A 39 -3.21 7.34 1.22
C ILE A 39 -2.78 8.66 1.85
N GLY A 40 -3.72 9.47 2.32
CA GLY A 40 -3.42 10.77 2.92
C GLY A 40 -2.54 10.68 4.16
N LYS A 41 -2.80 9.70 5.03
CA LYS A 41 -1.95 9.43 6.21
C LYS A 41 -0.53 9.00 5.80
N SER A 42 -0.42 8.16 4.77
CA SER A 42 0.87 7.68 4.30
C SER A 42 1.71 8.81 3.71
N ILE A 43 1.10 9.68 2.90
CA ILE A 43 1.76 10.89 2.38
C ILE A 43 2.21 11.79 3.53
N ASN A 44 1.36 12.03 4.53
CA ASN A 44 1.71 12.86 5.68
C ASN A 44 2.93 12.31 6.43
N ILE A 45 3.01 10.99 6.63
CA ILE A 45 4.20 10.35 7.22
C ILE A 45 5.42 10.56 6.32
N ARG A 46 5.30 10.35 5.00
CA ARG A 46 6.42 10.51 4.05
C ARG A 46 7.02 11.90 4.05
N VAL A 47 6.19 12.95 4.13
CA VAL A 47 6.65 14.35 4.08
C VAL A 47 7.07 14.90 5.45
N SER A 48 6.80 14.17 6.55
CA SER A 48 7.07 14.67 7.90
C SER A 48 8.56 14.77 8.26
N SER A 49 9.43 13.94 7.69
CA SER A 49 10.87 13.98 7.96
C SER A 49 11.68 13.16 6.95
N ILE A 50 12.99 13.41 6.89
CA ILE A 50 13.93 12.56 6.12
C ILE A 50 13.98 11.13 6.69
N LYS A 51 13.82 10.96 8.01
CA LYS A 51 13.86 9.62 8.61
C LYS A 51 12.66 8.77 8.17
N SER A 52 11.49 9.39 7.99
CA SER A 52 10.27 8.68 7.59
C SER A 52 10.24 8.29 6.11
N SER A 53 11.14 8.79 5.26
CA SER A 53 11.24 8.36 3.85
C SER A 53 11.67 6.90 3.68
N HIS A 54 12.26 6.30 4.71
CA HIS A 54 12.77 4.92 4.70
C HIS A 54 11.78 3.92 5.31
N ILE A 55 10.75 4.40 6.03
CA ILE A 55 9.82 3.52 6.77
C ILE A 55 8.86 2.85 5.77
N PRO A 56 8.82 1.51 5.66
CA PRO A 56 7.79 0.85 4.86
C PRO A 56 6.40 1.08 5.47
N ILE A 57 5.42 1.43 4.65
CA ILE A 57 4.03 1.65 5.06
C ILE A 57 3.16 0.60 4.38
N ILE A 58 2.46 -0.17 5.20
CA ILE A 58 1.46 -1.15 4.75
C ILE A 58 0.08 -0.76 5.27
N VAL A 59 -0.96 -1.06 4.49
CA VAL A 59 -2.34 -0.84 4.88
C VAL A 59 -2.99 -2.20 5.09
N LEU A 60 -3.26 -2.55 6.35
CA LEU A 60 -3.93 -3.79 6.70
C LEU A 60 -5.45 -3.60 6.69
N GLY A 61 -6.15 -4.57 6.10
CA GLY A 61 -7.60 -4.69 6.10
C GLY A 61 -8.01 -6.14 6.09
N ASN A 62 -9.30 -6.37 5.93
CA ASN A 62 -9.90 -7.70 5.91
C ASN A 62 -10.79 -7.90 4.68
N SER A 63 -10.84 -6.94 3.76
CA SER A 63 -11.72 -6.97 2.59
C SER A 63 -10.92 -6.94 1.29
N PRO A 64 -11.51 -7.40 0.18
CA PRO A 64 -10.94 -7.13 -1.13
C PRO A 64 -11.02 -5.64 -1.49
N ILE A 65 -10.43 -5.28 -2.62
CA ILE A 65 -10.58 -3.97 -3.28
C ILE A 65 -11.57 -4.05 -4.46
N THR A 66 -11.97 -2.90 -4.99
CA THR A 66 -12.72 -2.84 -6.27
C THR A 66 -11.76 -2.73 -7.45
N GLU A 67 -12.24 -3.09 -8.66
CA GLU A 67 -11.44 -3.06 -9.89
C GLU A 67 -10.86 -1.67 -10.19
N ASN A 68 -11.61 -0.61 -9.88
CA ASN A 68 -11.17 0.78 -10.05
C ASN A 68 -9.92 1.12 -9.22
N TYR A 69 -9.65 0.38 -8.14
CA TYR A 69 -8.47 0.59 -7.30
C TYR A 69 -7.23 -0.19 -7.74
N ILE A 70 -7.34 -1.17 -8.66
CA ILE A 70 -6.21 -2.02 -9.09
C ILE A 70 -5.03 -1.17 -9.55
N LYS A 71 -5.26 -0.29 -10.54
CA LYS A 71 -4.21 0.59 -11.08
C LYS A 71 -3.66 1.53 -10.00
N LYS A 72 -4.53 2.00 -9.10
CA LYS A 72 -4.16 2.98 -8.07
C LYS A 72 -3.25 2.38 -7.00
N VAL A 73 -3.56 1.19 -6.47
CA VAL A 73 -2.73 0.54 -5.44
C VAL A 73 -1.38 0.09 -6.00
N ASP A 74 -1.35 -0.39 -7.25
CA ASP A 74 -0.10 -0.71 -7.93
C ASP A 74 0.77 0.53 -8.15
N MET A 75 0.16 1.65 -8.54
CA MET A 75 0.88 2.92 -8.68
C MET A 75 1.43 3.43 -7.34
N LEU A 76 0.66 3.33 -6.25
CA LEU A 76 1.10 3.74 -4.91
C LEU A 76 2.31 2.93 -4.40
N LYS A 77 2.34 1.63 -4.74
CA LYS A 77 3.50 0.78 -4.48
C LYS A 77 4.69 1.17 -5.34
N LYS A 78 4.48 1.36 -6.64
CA LYS A 78 5.54 1.77 -7.58
C LYS A 78 6.19 3.10 -7.18
N THR A 79 5.39 4.08 -6.73
CA THR A 79 5.90 5.38 -6.29
C THR A 79 6.42 5.38 -4.85
N GLY A 80 6.33 4.26 -4.12
CA GLY A 80 6.82 4.13 -2.75
C GLY A 80 5.96 4.80 -1.68
N VAL A 81 4.79 5.34 -2.03
CA VAL A 81 3.87 5.98 -1.07
C VAL A 81 3.33 4.96 -0.08
N ILE A 82 2.89 3.79 -0.55
CA ILE A 82 2.43 2.65 0.27
C ILE A 82 2.98 1.37 -0.36
N GLN A 83 3.71 0.56 0.42
CA GLN A 83 4.38 -0.64 -0.07
C GLN A 83 3.40 -1.79 -0.37
N SER A 84 2.29 -1.89 0.35
CA SER A 84 1.23 -2.85 0.04
C SER A 84 -0.08 -2.55 0.78
N PHE A 85 -1.20 -2.84 0.14
CA PHE A 85 -2.48 -3.04 0.79
C PHE A 85 -2.69 -4.55 1.00
N ILE A 86 -3.03 -4.95 2.22
CA ILE A 86 -3.09 -6.37 2.58
C ILE A 86 -4.47 -6.68 3.15
N SER A 87 -5.13 -7.69 2.59
CA SER A 87 -6.30 -8.31 3.23
C SER A 87 -5.87 -9.54 4.02
N LEU A 88 -6.23 -9.62 5.29
CA LEU A 88 -6.00 -10.78 6.15
C LEU A 88 -7.17 -11.77 6.18
N ASN A 89 -8.17 -11.58 5.32
CA ASN A 89 -9.29 -12.51 5.18
C ASN A 89 -9.18 -13.26 3.85
N PRO A 90 -8.78 -14.56 3.85
CA PRO A 90 -8.62 -15.33 2.63
C PRO A 90 -9.94 -15.75 1.98
N ASN A 91 -11.06 -15.72 2.71
CA ASN A 91 -12.36 -16.14 2.19
C ASN A 91 -13.44 -15.10 2.55
N PRO A 92 -13.35 -13.86 2.01
CA PRO A 92 -14.29 -12.79 2.32
C PRO A 92 -15.66 -12.98 1.64
N THR A 93 -15.74 -13.86 0.65
CA THR A 93 -16.96 -14.24 -0.10
C THR A 93 -16.71 -15.59 -0.78
N GLU A 94 -17.77 -16.33 -1.06
CA GLU A 94 -17.72 -17.59 -1.84
C GLU A 94 -17.60 -17.32 -3.35
N THR A 95 -17.87 -16.09 -3.79
CA THR A 95 -17.85 -15.71 -5.20
C THR A 95 -16.50 -15.09 -5.61
N LYS A 96 -16.30 -14.82 -6.90
CA LYS A 96 -15.06 -14.22 -7.40
C LYS A 96 -14.79 -12.85 -6.76
N TYR A 97 -13.56 -12.63 -6.34
CA TYR A 97 -13.05 -11.35 -5.85
C TYR A 97 -11.56 -11.17 -6.23
N ILE A 98 -11.04 -9.96 -6.11
CA ILE A 98 -9.63 -9.66 -6.39
C ILE A 98 -8.79 -10.17 -5.23
N LYS A 99 -7.99 -11.22 -5.46
CA LYS A 99 -7.05 -11.76 -4.48
C LYS A 99 -5.75 -10.96 -4.45
N GLU A 100 -5.26 -10.55 -5.60
CA GLU A 100 -4.03 -9.78 -5.76
C GLU A 100 -4.10 -8.91 -7.02
N THR A 101 -3.27 -7.87 -7.07
CA THR A 101 -3.11 -7.01 -8.25
C THR A 101 -1.85 -7.36 -9.03
N PRO A 102 -1.75 -6.99 -10.32
CA PRO A 102 -0.63 -7.39 -11.18
C PRO A 102 0.76 -7.05 -10.64
N ASN A 103 0.91 -5.92 -9.94
CA ASN A 103 2.19 -5.51 -9.34
C ASN A 103 2.24 -5.71 -7.83
N PHE A 104 1.30 -6.49 -7.28
CA PHE A 104 1.17 -6.79 -5.86
C PHE A 104 1.09 -5.51 -4.99
N GLY A 105 0.49 -4.44 -5.51
CA GLY A 105 0.07 -3.28 -4.73
C GLY A 105 -1.05 -3.61 -3.74
N PHE A 106 -1.85 -4.64 -4.04
CA PHE A 106 -2.76 -5.29 -3.10
C PHE A 106 -2.57 -6.83 -3.13
N LYS A 107 -2.68 -7.47 -1.95
CA LYS A 107 -2.65 -8.92 -1.82
C LYS A 107 -3.52 -9.41 -0.65
N THR A 108 -4.20 -10.54 -0.84
CA THR A 108 -4.89 -11.27 0.21
C THR A 108 -3.97 -12.38 0.73
N ILE A 109 -3.72 -12.38 2.03
CA ILE A 109 -2.87 -13.37 2.71
C ILE A 109 -3.69 -14.63 2.96
N ASN A 110 -3.15 -15.78 2.55
CA ASN A 110 -3.76 -17.07 2.79
C ASN A 110 -3.20 -17.75 4.03
N LYS A 111 -1.88 -17.66 4.23
CA LYS A 111 -1.17 -18.25 5.35
C LYS A 111 -0.34 -17.20 6.07
N GLU A 112 -0.20 -17.37 7.38
CA GLU A 112 0.63 -16.51 8.22
C GLU A 112 2.07 -16.38 7.69
N LYS A 113 2.65 -17.48 7.19
CA LYS A 113 3.96 -17.47 6.53
C LYS A 113 4.04 -16.48 5.36
N ASP A 114 2.99 -16.37 4.53
CA ASP A 114 2.99 -15.46 3.38
C ASP A 114 3.08 -13.99 3.83
N LEU A 115 2.53 -13.68 5.00
CA LEU A 115 2.65 -12.36 5.61
C LEU A 115 4.06 -12.13 6.14
N PHE A 116 4.64 -13.09 6.86
CA PHE A 116 6.00 -12.98 7.37
C PHE A 116 7.03 -12.81 6.25
N ASP A 117 6.97 -13.64 5.21
CA ASP A 117 7.89 -13.57 4.07
C ASP A 117 7.78 -12.19 3.36
N LEU A 118 6.56 -11.64 3.26
CA LEU A 118 6.33 -10.30 2.72
C LEU A 118 6.94 -9.20 3.60
N LEU A 119 6.76 -9.28 4.91
CA LEU A 119 7.29 -8.29 5.86
C LEU A 119 8.82 -8.35 5.95
N GLU A 120 9.39 -9.56 5.97
CA GLU A 120 10.84 -9.77 5.98
C GLU A 120 11.48 -9.14 4.74
N ASN A 121 10.92 -9.39 3.54
CA ASN A 121 11.40 -8.78 2.31
C ASN A 121 11.31 -7.25 2.32
N LEU A 122 10.25 -6.68 2.89
CA LEU A 122 10.11 -5.22 3.00
C LEU A 122 11.13 -4.59 3.95
N LEU A 123 11.51 -5.30 5.02
CA LEU A 123 12.43 -4.82 6.04
C LEU A 123 13.91 -5.09 5.68
N SER A 124 14.19 -6.10 4.86
CA SER A 124 15.55 -6.45 4.43
C SER A 124 16.10 -5.55 3.33
N ASN A 125 15.24 -4.83 2.61
CA ASN A 125 15.63 -3.95 1.52
C ASN A 125 15.70 -2.50 1.98
N GLU A 126 16.81 -1.83 1.71
CA GLU A 126 16.93 -0.39 1.94
C GLU A 126 16.16 0.38 0.86
N ILE A 127 15.04 0.99 1.23
CA ILE A 127 14.15 1.69 0.29
C ILE A 127 14.18 3.19 0.62
N ASN A 128 14.26 4.01 -0.42
CA ASN A 128 14.25 5.46 -0.33
C ASN A 128 13.02 6.03 -1.05
N TYR A 129 12.10 6.65 -0.31
CA TYR A 129 11.07 7.50 -0.92
C TYR A 129 11.62 8.92 -1.17
N PHE A 130 11.39 9.45 -2.37
CA PHE A 130 11.65 10.85 -2.69
C PHE A 130 10.51 11.40 -3.55
N SER A 131 10.19 12.68 -3.36
CA SER A 131 9.19 13.38 -4.16
C SER A 131 9.48 14.86 -4.20
N ALA A 132 9.43 15.46 -5.37
CA ALA A 132 9.55 16.89 -5.55
C ALA A 132 8.73 17.35 -6.76
N MET A 133 8.35 18.63 -6.74
CA MET A 133 7.69 19.30 -7.86
C MET A 133 8.70 20.22 -8.53
N LEU A 134 9.43 19.69 -9.51
CA LEU A 134 10.50 20.40 -10.22
C LEU A 134 10.21 20.44 -11.71
N SER A 135 10.67 21.49 -12.37
CA SER A 135 10.71 21.53 -13.83
C SER A 135 11.72 20.50 -14.38
N LYS A 136 11.59 20.17 -15.66
CA LYS A 136 12.54 19.27 -16.33
C LYS A 136 13.95 19.86 -16.39
N GLU A 137 14.07 21.19 -16.45
CA GLU A 137 15.36 21.87 -16.48
C GLU A 137 16.08 21.77 -15.13
N GLU A 138 15.37 22.07 -14.04
CA GLU A 138 15.90 21.93 -12.67
C GLU A 138 16.31 20.48 -12.38
N LEU A 139 15.42 19.51 -12.69
CA LEU A 139 15.73 18.10 -12.53
C LEU A 139 16.95 17.68 -13.36
N GLY A 140 17.06 18.18 -14.58
CA GLY A 140 18.22 17.94 -15.45
C GLY A 140 19.52 18.50 -14.87
N ASN A 141 19.48 19.67 -14.25
CA ASN A 141 20.63 20.27 -13.59
C ASN A 141 21.06 19.49 -12.34
N ILE A 142 20.11 19.07 -11.51
CA ILE A 142 20.36 18.21 -10.35
C ILE A 142 21.05 16.91 -10.78
N ILE A 143 20.53 16.24 -11.81
CA ILE A 143 21.11 14.99 -12.32
C ILE A 143 22.56 15.22 -12.79
N LYS A 144 22.83 16.30 -13.52
CA LYS A 144 24.19 16.64 -13.99
C LYS A 144 25.17 16.95 -12.86
N ILE A 145 24.71 17.53 -11.76
CA ILE A 145 25.55 17.81 -10.59
C ILE A 145 25.85 16.49 -9.89
N ALA A 146 24.81 15.71 -9.58
CA ALA A 146 24.94 14.42 -8.90
C ALA A 146 25.80 13.43 -9.69
N SER A 147 25.71 13.41 -11.03
CA SER A 147 26.48 12.49 -11.88
C SER A 147 27.99 12.72 -11.88
N LYS A 148 28.49 13.79 -11.23
CA LYS A 148 29.93 14.05 -11.08
C LYS A 148 30.56 13.27 -9.93
N GLU A 149 29.75 12.66 -9.07
CA GLU A 149 30.22 11.83 -7.97
C GLU A 149 30.87 10.52 -8.46
N LYS A 150 31.69 9.91 -7.61
CA LYS A 150 32.62 8.84 -8.00
C LYS A 150 31.98 7.45 -8.08
N SER A 151 30.93 7.22 -7.32
CA SER A 151 30.23 5.92 -7.25
C SER A 151 28.72 6.10 -7.41
N ASN A 152 28.01 5.03 -7.78
CA ASN A 152 26.55 5.08 -7.91
C ASN A 152 25.85 5.44 -6.59
N GLU A 153 26.41 5.01 -5.46
CA GLU A 153 25.89 5.34 -4.12
C GLU A 153 26.07 6.82 -3.80
N ASP A 154 27.23 7.38 -4.13
CA ASP A 154 27.49 8.82 -3.97
C ASP A 154 26.61 9.66 -4.90
N ILE A 155 26.44 9.23 -6.17
CA ILE A 155 25.53 9.87 -7.13
C ILE A 155 24.10 9.89 -6.57
N ALA A 156 23.61 8.75 -6.07
CA ALA A 156 22.27 8.64 -5.50
C ALA A 156 22.11 9.53 -4.25
N SER A 157 23.11 9.53 -3.36
CA SER A 157 23.13 10.35 -2.15
C SER A 157 23.09 11.83 -2.48
N LYS A 158 23.92 12.28 -3.43
CA LYS A 158 23.96 13.68 -3.86
C LYS A 158 22.68 14.12 -4.55
N PHE A 159 22.11 13.26 -5.39
CA PHE A 159 20.81 13.50 -6.02
C PHE A 159 19.69 13.66 -4.97
N LEU A 160 19.65 12.77 -3.98
CA LEU A 160 18.65 12.82 -2.92
C LEU A 160 18.83 14.04 -2.01
N GLU A 161 20.05 14.51 -1.78
CA GLU A 161 20.31 15.78 -1.07
C GLU A 161 19.73 16.96 -1.85
N LEU A 162 20.08 17.09 -3.13
CA LEU A 162 19.70 18.22 -3.99
C LEU A 162 18.20 18.33 -4.28
N ILE A 163 17.45 17.22 -4.25
CA ILE A 163 15.99 17.22 -4.45
C ILE A 163 15.22 17.57 -3.16
N LYS A 164 15.89 17.49 -2.01
CA LYS A 164 15.33 17.77 -0.69
C LYS A 164 15.57 19.23 -0.25
N GLU A 165 16.47 19.95 -0.92
CA GLU A 165 16.63 21.43 -0.84
C GLU A 165 15.54 22.15 -1.64
#